data_AF-A0A372G5L9-F1
#
_entry.id   AF-A0A372G5L9-F1
#
_cell.length_a   1.000
_cell.length_b   1.000
_cell.length_c   1.000
_cell.angle_alpha   90.00
_cell.angle_beta   90.00
_cell.angle_gamma   90.00
#
_symmetry.space_group_name_H-M   'P 1'
#
loop_
_entity.id
_entity.type
_entity.pdbx_description
1 polymer ?
#
loop_
_entity_poly.entity_id
_entity_poly.type
_entity_poly.pdbx_seq_one_letter_code
_entity_poly.pdbx_strand_id
1 'polypeptide(L)'
;MRAEPRRGDAVVLDLSTVRDAGLVEQRLERLGFSLLLHGHKHKPQLRETLVRIPQNDSSVTPRPLIVSGCGSTGVSQHELEHNQPNHFALLELAQPVRMPGADFLVIEWRELAVAPGAEWVTKQRWTIKG
;
A
#
# COMPACT_ATOMS: atom_id res chain seq x y z
N MET A 1 -22.91 -35.58 11.32
CA MET A 1 -21.63 -35.98 10.70
C MET A 1 -21.01 -34.73 10.10
N ARG A 2 -19.98 -34.15 10.74
CA ARG A 2 -19.27 -32.97 10.23
C ARG A 2 -18.08 -33.48 9.40
N ALA A 3 -17.99 -33.06 8.14
CA ALA A 3 -16.88 -33.44 7.28
C ALA A 3 -15.58 -32.79 7.80
N GLU A 4 -14.54 -33.59 8.00
CA GLU A 4 -13.21 -33.07 8.30
C GLU A 4 -12.61 -32.36 7.08
N PRO A 5 -11.88 -31.25 7.29
CA PRO A 5 -11.19 -30.55 6.22
C PRO A 5 -10.08 -31.42 5.62
N ARG A 6 -10.00 -31.46 4.28
CA ARG A 6 -8.98 -32.25 3.56
C ARG A 6 -7.59 -31.62 3.77
N ARG A 7 -6.58 -32.46 4.00
CA ARG A 7 -5.16 -32.06 3.99
C ARG A 7 -4.82 -31.46 2.62
N GLY A 8 -4.79 -30.14 2.55
CA GLY A 8 -4.57 -29.36 1.33
C GLY A 8 -4.87 -27.88 1.49
N ASP A 9 -5.76 -27.52 2.43
CA ASP A 9 -6.19 -26.13 2.66
C ASP A 9 -5.42 -25.42 3.79
N ALA A 10 -4.17 -25.84 4.08
CA ALA A 10 -3.30 -25.02 4.90
C ALA A 10 -2.74 -23.92 3.99
N VAL A 11 -3.31 -22.71 4.07
CA VAL A 11 -2.65 -21.51 3.56
C VAL A 11 -1.35 -21.38 4.35
N VAL A 12 -0.26 -21.94 3.82
CA VAL A 12 1.09 -21.73 4.36
C VAL A 12 1.43 -20.28 4.05
N LEU A 13 1.10 -19.40 4.99
CA LEU A 13 1.53 -18.02 4.94
C LEU A 13 3.05 -18.04 5.10
N ASP A 14 3.79 -17.78 4.02
CA ASP A 14 5.24 -17.64 4.10
C ASP A 14 5.57 -16.36 4.88
N LEU A 15 5.82 -16.53 6.17
CA LEU A 15 6.16 -15.46 7.10
C LEU A 15 7.51 -14.80 6.76
N SER A 16 8.34 -15.43 5.91
CA SER A 16 9.60 -14.84 5.46
C SER A 16 9.34 -13.54 4.69
N THR A 17 8.34 -13.52 3.81
CA THR A 17 7.97 -12.34 3.01
C THR A 17 7.46 -11.19 3.89
N VAL A 18 6.69 -11.50 4.94
CA VAL A 18 6.19 -10.49 5.90
C VAL A 18 7.34 -9.92 6.73
N ARG A 19 8.24 -10.80 7.21
CA ARG A 19 9.43 -10.39 7.96
C ARG A 19 10.35 -9.52 7.11
N ASP A 20 10.60 -9.92 5.88
CA ASP A 20 11.53 -9.24 4.98
C ASP A 20 10.96 -7.88 4.53
N ALA A 21 9.64 -7.79 4.28
CA ALA A 21 8.97 -6.51 4.04
C ALA A 21 9.08 -5.56 5.24
N GLY A 22 8.88 -6.07 6.47
CA GLY A 22 9.05 -5.28 7.69
C GLY A 22 10.48 -4.74 7.87
N LEU A 23 11.49 -5.56 7.54
CA LEU A 23 12.90 -5.13 7.56
C LEU A 23 13.20 -4.04 6.51
N VAL A 24 12.60 -4.13 5.33
CA VAL A 24 12.74 -3.10 4.29
C VAL A 24 12.10 -1.79 4.74
N GLU A 25 10.87 -1.83 5.23
CA GLU A 25 10.17 -0.64 5.75
C GLU A 25 10.96 0.03 6.87
N GLN A 26 11.42 -0.75 7.85
CA GLN A 26 12.27 -0.28 8.94
C GLN A 26 13.55 0.43 8.44
N ARG A 27 14.20 -0.11 7.41
CA ARG A 27 15.40 0.50 6.82
C ARG A 27 15.06 1.82 6.12
N LEU A 28 13.97 1.87 5.37
CA LEU A 28 13.52 3.07 4.67
C LEU A 28 13.13 4.19 5.65
N GLU A 29 12.41 3.85 6.73
CA GLU A 29 12.09 4.79 7.82
C GLU A 29 13.35 5.40 8.43
N ARG A 30 14.36 4.57 8.74
CA ARG A 30 15.65 5.02 9.30
C ARG A 30 16.45 5.91 8.35
N LEU A 31 16.34 5.66 7.05
CA LEU A 31 16.96 6.49 6.00
C LEU A 31 16.17 7.78 5.74
N GLY A 32 15.02 7.97 6.38
CA GLY A 32 14.23 9.19 6.31
C GLY A 32 13.28 9.27 5.10
N PHE A 33 13.02 8.15 4.43
CA PHE A 33 11.99 8.11 3.38
C PHE A 33 10.61 8.34 3.99
N SER A 34 9.78 9.15 3.32
CA SER A 34 8.39 9.44 3.74
C SER A 34 7.34 8.72 2.89
N LEU A 35 7.71 8.25 1.70
CA LEU A 35 6.81 7.59 0.75
C LEU A 35 7.51 6.39 0.10
N LEU A 36 6.84 5.24 0.10
CA LEU A 36 7.20 4.02 -0.61
C LEU A 36 6.10 3.68 -1.61
N LEU A 37 6.47 3.61 -2.89
CA LEU A 37 5.59 3.18 -3.97
C LEU A 37 5.97 1.77 -4.41
N HIS A 38 4.99 0.88 -4.51
CA HIS A 38 5.21 -0.48 -5.01
C HIS A 38 4.08 -0.92 -5.94
N GLY A 39 4.33 -2.00 -6.69
CA GLY A 39 3.41 -2.58 -7.66
C GLY A 39 3.49 -4.10 -7.66
N HIS A 40 3.18 -4.74 -8.79
CA HIS A 40 3.24 -6.19 -9.01
C HIS A 40 2.24 -7.07 -8.24
N LYS A 41 1.71 -6.63 -7.09
CA LYS A 41 0.66 -7.36 -6.38
C LYS A 41 -0.74 -7.20 -6.97
N HIS A 42 -0.93 -6.25 -7.88
CA HIS A 42 -2.23 -5.89 -8.47
C HIS A 42 -3.33 -5.60 -7.43
N LYS A 43 -2.94 -5.29 -6.19
CA LYS A 43 -3.85 -5.00 -5.08
C LYS A 43 -3.64 -3.57 -4.59
N PRO A 44 -4.70 -2.75 -4.57
CA PRO A 44 -4.64 -1.43 -3.95
C PRO A 44 -4.23 -1.56 -2.49
N GLN A 45 -3.31 -0.70 -2.07
CA GLN A 45 -2.99 -0.55 -0.66
C GLN A 45 -2.62 0.89 -0.38
N LEU A 46 -3.19 1.47 0.66
CA LEU A 46 -2.71 2.69 1.27
C LEU A 46 -2.63 2.47 2.78
N ARG A 47 -1.43 2.65 3.35
CA ARG A 47 -1.24 2.57 4.80
C ARG A 47 -0.09 3.47 5.23
N GLU A 48 -0.09 3.78 6.51
CA GLU A 48 1.04 4.38 7.19
C GLU A 48 1.66 3.33 8.12
N THR A 49 2.98 3.25 8.13
CA THR A 49 3.74 2.32 8.96
C THR A 49 4.74 3.08 9.83
N LEU A 50 4.98 2.52 11.01
CA LEU A 50 5.98 3.01 11.94
C LEU A 50 6.56 1.83 12.70
N VAL A 51 7.73 1.36 12.28
CA VAL A 51 8.40 0.22 12.91
C VAL A 51 9.15 0.69 14.16
N ARG A 52 8.49 0.54 15.33
CA ARG A 52 9.11 0.80 16.63
C ARG A 52 9.96 -0.38 17.07
N ILE A 53 11.25 -0.14 17.32
CA ILE A 53 12.15 -1.15 17.88
C ILE A 53 12.45 -0.74 19.32
N PRO A 54 12.13 -1.57 20.32
CA PRO A 54 12.36 -1.25 21.73
C PRO A 54 13.82 -0.93 22.08
N GLN A 55 14.77 -1.38 21.27
CA GLN A 55 16.22 -1.24 21.46
C GLN A 55 16.84 -0.09 20.67
N ASN A 56 16.06 0.63 19.85
CA ASN A 56 16.59 1.77 19.11
C ASN A 56 16.74 2.98 20.02
N ASP A 57 17.86 3.68 19.86
CA ASP A 57 18.21 4.91 20.57
C ASP A 57 17.04 5.90 20.59
N SER A 58 16.64 6.33 21.79
CA SER A 58 15.49 7.20 22.03
C SER A 58 15.66 8.61 21.46
N SER A 59 16.85 8.91 20.92
CA SER A 59 17.24 10.17 20.31
C SER A 59 16.64 10.39 18.90
N VAL A 60 16.23 9.34 18.20
CA VAL A 60 15.70 9.45 16.82
C VAL A 60 14.18 9.55 16.84
N THR A 61 13.64 10.71 16.44
CA THR A 61 12.19 10.88 16.28
C THR A 61 11.66 9.88 15.24
N PRO A 62 10.70 9.03 15.60
CA PRO A 62 10.11 8.06 14.67
C PRO A 62 9.47 8.81 13.48
N ARG A 63 9.82 8.43 12.25
CA ARG A 63 9.25 9.00 11.03
C ARG A 63 8.34 7.97 10.38
N PRO A 64 7.03 8.21 10.28
CA PRO A 64 6.16 7.25 9.65
C PRO A 64 6.39 7.24 8.13
N LEU A 65 6.30 6.04 7.55
CA LEU A 65 6.41 5.80 6.12
C LEU A 65 5.02 5.58 5.53
N ILE A 66 4.67 6.35 4.50
CA ILE A 66 3.44 6.11 3.73
C ILE A 66 3.76 5.05 2.68
N VAL A 67 3.00 3.95 2.69
CA VAL A 67 3.16 2.85 1.73
C VAL A 67 1.95 2.84 0.81
N SER A 68 2.20 3.02 -0.49
CA SER A 68 1.16 2.98 -1.53
C SER A 68 1.44 1.89 -2.56
N GLY A 69 0.53 0.92 -2.62
CA GLY A 69 0.36 0.02 -3.74
C GLY A 69 -0.63 0.64 -4.72
N CYS A 70 -0.14 1.17 -5.83
CA CYS A 70 -0.96 1.90 -6.82
C CYS A 70 -1.82 0.96 -7.69
N GLY A 71 -1.75 -0.33 -7.43
CA GLY A 71 -2.59 -1.34 -8.05
C GLY A 71 -2.26 -1.60 -9.52
N SER A 72 -3.26 -1.65 -10.42
CA SER A 72 -3.07 -2.07 -11.80
C SER A 72 -4.01 -1.39 -12.80
N THR A 73 -3.43 -0.80 -13.86
CA THR A 73 -4.16 -0.14 -14.96
C THR A 73 -4.58 -1.08 -16.09
N GLY A 74 -4.23 -2.36 -15.99
CA GLY A 74 -4.50 -3.36 -17.01
C GLY A 74 -3.50 -4.50 -16.90
N VAL A 75 -3.97 -5.63 -16.41
CA VAL A 75 -3.28 -6.91 -16.55
C VAL A 75 -4.22 -7.95 -17.11
N SER A 76 -3.64 -9.04 -17.59
CA SER A 76 -4.39 -10.18 -18.09
C SER A 76 -5.43 -10.64 -17.06
N GLN A 77 -6.58 -11.13 -17.55
CA GLN A 77 -7.71 -11.57 -16.70
C GLN A 77 -7.35 -12.63 -15.65
N HIS A 78 -6.18 -13.26 -15.73
CA HIS A 78 -5.69 -14.25 -14.76
C HIS A 78 -4.90 -13.64 -13.58
N GLU A 79 -4.47 -12.37 -13.68
CA GLU A 79 -3.70 -11.68 -12.63
C GLU A 79 -4.56 -10.81 -11.72
N LEU A 80 -5.81 -10.54 -12.13
CA LEU A 80 -6.84 -9.89 -11.32
C LEU A 80 -7.96 -10.88 -11.03
N GLU A 81 -8.62 -10.72 -9.88
CA GLU A 81 -9.87 -11.44 -9.62
C GLU A 81 -10.90 -11.05 -10.71
N HIS A 82 -11.70 -12.02 -11.17
CA HIS A 82 -12.71 -11.77 -12.20
C HIS A 82 -13.59 -10.58 -11.77
N ASN A 83 -13.81 -9.62 -12.68
CA ASN A 83 -14.62 -8.43 -12.48
C ASN A 83 -14.01 -7.34 -11.56
N GLN A 84 -12.70 -7.37 -11.27
CA GLN A 84 -12.06 -6.20 -10.66
C GLN A 84 -11.84 -5.07 -11.68
N PRO A 85 -12.19 -3.82 -11.36
CA PRO A 85 -11.91 -2.68 -12.21
C PRO A 85 -10.40 -2.40 -12.25
N ASN A 86 -9.94 -1.85 -13.38
CA ASN A 86 -8.61 -1.27 -13.46
C ASN A 86 -8.53 -0.05 -12.56
N HIS A 87 -7.35 0.24 -12.06
CA HIS A 87 -7.18 1.27 -11.06
C HIS A 87 -5.77 1.85 -10.99
N PHE A 88 -5.68 3.12 -10.59
CA PHE A 88 -4.42 3.78 -10.31
C PHE A 88 -4.60 4.85 -9.23
N ALA A 89 -3.48 5.28 -8.65
CA ALA A 89 -3.44 6.41 -7.73
C ALA A 89 -2.77 7.63 -8.38
N LEU A 90 -3.38 8.81 -8.25
CA LEU A 90 -2.69 10.08 -8.44
C LEU A 90 -2.12 10.52 -7.10
N LEU A 91 -0.84 10.86 -7.07
CA LEU A 91 -0.15 11.34 -5.89
C LEU A 91 0.34 12.77 -6.15
N GLU A 92 -0.16 13.71 -5.36
CA GLU A 92 0.22 15.12 -5.40
C GLU A 92 0.96 15.48 -4.11
N LEU A 93 2.25 15.75 -4.23
CA LEU A 93 3.08 16.21 -3.11
C LEU A 93 2.76 17.69 -2.84
N ALA A 94 2.00 17.94 -1.77
CA ALA A 94 1.65 19.29 -1.34
C ALA A 94 2.84 20.01 -0.68
N GLN A 95 3.72 19.26 -0.02
CA GLN A 95 4.97 19.75 0.56
C GLN A 95 6.11 18.77 0.28
N PRO A 96 7.32 19.26 -0.08
CA PRO A 96 8.48 18.39 -0.31
C PRO A 96 9.02 17.78 0.98
N VAL A 97 8.74 18.40 2.12
CA VAL A 97 9.16 17.96 3.45
C VAL A 97 7.93 17.70 4.30
N ARG A 98 7.94 16.56 5.00
CA ARG A 98 6.88 16.19 5.92
C ARG A 98 6.93 17.06 7.18
N MET A 99 6.04 18.05 7.26
CA MET A 99 5.96 19.00 8.37
C MET A 99 4.72 18.75 9.24
N PRO A 100 4.87 18.61 10.57
CA PRO A 100 3.76 18.35 11.48
C PRO A 100 2.54 19.24 11.25
N GLY A 101 1.39 18.64 10.91
CA GLY A 101 0.11 19.34 10.76
C GLY A 101 -0.12 20.05 9.42
N ALA A 102 0.90 20.17 8.56
CA ALA A 102 0.75 20.66 7.19
C ALA A 102 0.23 19.55 6.26
N ASP A 103 -0.43 19.91 5.17
CA ASP A 103 -0.74 18.94 4.11
C ASP A 103 0.57 18.49 3.46
N PHE A 104 0.81 17.18 3.46
CA PHE A 104 2.04 16.60 2.89
C PHE A 104 1.77 15.96 1.54
N LEU A 105 0.78 15.08 1.47
CA LEU A 105 0.48 14.28 0.28
C LEU A 105 -1.03 14.18 0.08
N VAL A 106 -1.48 14.46 -1.14
CA VAL A 106 -2.85 14.17 -1.56
C VAL A 106 -2.85 12.97 -2.49
N ILE A 107 -3.77 12.04 -2.26
CA ILE A 107 -3.89 10.81 -3.03
C ILE A 107 -5.31 10.73 -3.58
N GLU A 108 -5.45 10.53 -4.89
CA GLU A 108 -6.73 10.19 -5.51
C GLU A 108 -6.70 8.75 -6.04
N TRP A 109 -7.66 7.94 -5.60
CA TRP A 109 -7.91 6.63 -6.17
C TRP A 109 -8.85 6.72 -7.36
N ARG A 110 -8.38 6.24 -8.51
CA ARG A 110 -9.11 6.24 -9.77
C ARG A 110 -9.41 4.81 -10.17
N GLU A 111 -10.64 4.55 -10.60
CA GLU A 111 -11.06 3.25 -11.12
C GLU A 111 -11.69 3.39 -12.50
N LEU A 112 -11.52 2.36 -13.32
CA LEU A 112 -12.14 2.20 -14.63
C LEU A 112 -12.90 0.87 -14.64
N ALA A 113 -14.23 0.96 -14.76
CA ALA A 113 -15.09 -0.21 -14.82
C ALA A 113 -14.79 -1.05 -16.08
N VAL A 114 -15.02 -2.36 -15.99
CA VAL A 114 -14.90 -3.29 -17.12
C VAL A 114 -16.19 -3.22 -17.97
N ALA A 115 -16.41 -2.09 -18.63
CA ALA A 115 -17.57 -1.84 -19.48
C ALA A 115 -17.20 -1.01 -20.72
N PRO A 116 -17.84 -1.23 -21.89
CA PRO A 116 -17.65 -0.37 -23.06
C PRO A 116 -17.99 1.08 -22.75
N GLY A 117 -17.11 2.01 -23.15
CA GLY A 117 -17.29 3.44 -22.91
C GLY A 117 -17.09 3.87 -21.45
N ALA A 118 -16.51 3.02 -20.60
CA ALA A 118 -16.15 3.42 -19.25
C ALA A 118 -15.11 4.54 -19.24
N GLU A 119 -15.22 5.43 -18.25
CA GLU A 119 -14.29 6.52 -17.99
C GLU A 119 -13.66 6.38 -16.60
N TRP A 120 -12.49 6.98 -16.42
CA TRP A 120 -11.79 6.99 -15.14
C TRP A 120 -12.52 7.88 -14.13
N VAL A 121 -12.94 7.29 -13.01
CA VAL A 121 -13.66 8.00 -11.95
C VAL A 121 -12.85 8.05 -10.67
N THR A 122 -12.85 9.20 -9.98
CA THR A 122 -12.33 9.28 -8.61
C THR A 122 -13.28 8.55 -7.68
N LYS A 123 -12.79 7.51 -7.03
CA LYS A 123 -13.54 6.79 -6.00
C LYS A 123 -13.28 7.35 -4.62
N GLN A 124 -12.04 7.68 -4.33
CA GLN A 124 -11.59 8.12 -3.02
C GLN A 124 -10.50 9.16 -3.17
N ARG A 125 -10.47 10.11 -2.22
CA ARG A 125 -9.41 11.11 -2.10
C ARG A 125 -9.00 11.21 -0.64
N TRP A 126 -7.70 11.13 -0.38
CA TRP A 126 -7.11 11.30 0.95
C TRP A 126 -6.15 12.47 0.96
N THR A 127 -6.14 13.20 2.07
CA THR A 127 -5.11 14.20 2.37
C THR A 127 -4.35 13.72 3.61
N ILE A 128 -3.06 13.43 3.43
CA ILE A 128 -2.18 12.96 4.50
C ILE A 128 -1.41 14.16 5.04
N LYS A 129 -1.51 14.34 6.35
CA LYS A 129 -0.78 15.38 7.08
C LYS A 129 0.66 14.94 7.37
N GLY A 130 1.54 15.93 7.46
CA GLY A 130 2.91 15.72 7.89
C GLY A 130 3.02 15.38 9.36
#